data_AF-T0ZXT0-F1
#
_entry.id   AF-T0ZXT0-F1
#
_cell.length_a   1.000
_cell.length_b   1.000
_cell.length_c   1.000
_cell.angle_alpha   90.00
_cell.angle_beta   90.00
_cell.angle_gamma   90.00
#
_symmetry.space_group_name_H-M   'P 1'
#
loop_
_entity.id
_entity.type
_entity.pdbx_description
1 polymer ?
#
loop_
_entity_poly.entity_id
_entity_poly.type
_entity_poly.pdbx_seq_one_letter_code
_entity_poly.pdbx_strand_id
1 'polypeptide(L)'
;FAVESYLEAHARRFVRTYDPNSYLYLSRASDWFDIAEYGGGSVAAGLKKICIENALVIGVDTDILFPIEQQKAIADGLAEAGAKVDFVALDSPQGHDAFLVDTDRFGAEIRRFLDTLDTTGSVASSVAPAPAERARHD
;
A
#
# COMPACT_ATOMS: atom_id res chain seq x y z
N PHE A 1 -19.96 15.95 21.27
CA PHE A 1 -20.24 16.95 20.22
C PHE A 1 -19.07 17.24 19.27
N ALA A 2 -17.83 17.53 19.71
CA ALA A 2 -16.74 17.86 18.76
C ALA A 2 -16.39 16.73 17.76
N VAL A 3 -16.36 15.48 18.22
CA VAL A 3 -16.10 14.30 17.36
C VAL A 3 -17.22 14.12 16.31
N GLU A 4 -18.48 14.32 16.68
CA GLU A 4 -19.62 14.20 15.76
C GLU A 4 -19.54 15.26 14.65
N SER A 5 -19.24 16.51 15.00
CA SER A 5 -19.07 17.59 14.02
C SER A 5 -17.90 17.33 13.08
N TYR A 6 -16.80 16.75 13.57
CA TYR A 6 -15.68 16.33 12.75
C TYR A 6 -16.10 15.26 11.73
N LEU A 7 -16.75 14.19 12.19
CA LEU A 7 -17.23 13.12 11.32
C LEU A 7 -18.24 13.63 10.28
N GLU A 8 -19.17 14.49 10.69
CA GLU A 8 -20.16 15.07 9.78
C GLU A 8 -19.51 15.94 8.70
N ALA A 9 -18.52 16.77 9.05
CA ALA A 9 -17.82 17.60 8.09
C ALA A 9 -17.08 16.75 7.04
N HIS A 10 -16.41 15.68 7.47
CA HIS A 10 -15.72 14.74 6.57
C HIS A 10 -16.70 13.96 5.68
N ALA A 11 -17.81 13.48 6.25
CA ALA A 11 -18.86 12.78 5.50
C ALA A 11 -19.50 13.69 4.43
N ARG A 12 -19.80 14.95 4.79
CA ARG A 12 -20.35 15.96 3.86
C ARG A 12 -19.41 16.25 2.69
N ARG A 13 -18.09 16.18 2.90
CA ARG A 13 -17.10 16.33 1.83
C ARG A 13 -17.13 15.12 0.90
N PHE A 14 -17.15 13.91 1.45
CA PHE A 14 -17.17 12.66 0.69
C PHE A 14 -18.39 12.54 -0.25
N VAL A 15 -19.59 12.78 0.28
CA VAL A 15 -20.85 12.65 -0.52
C VAL A 15 -20.95 13.67 -1.66
N ARG A 16 -20.14 14.74 -1.66
CA ARG A 16 -20.09 15.72 -2.76
C ARG A 16 -19.18 15.29 -3.90
N THR A 17 -18.28 14.35 -3.66
CA THR A 17 -17.23 13.97 -4.62
C THR A 17 -17.31 12.50 -5.03
N TYR A 18 -18.22 11.72 -4.45
CA TYR A 18 -18.32 10.29 -4.70
C TYR A 18 -19.72 9.87 -5.15
N ASP A 19 -19.79 9.03 -6.19
CA ASP A 19 -21.04 8.50 -6.71
C ASP A 19 -21.52 7.30 -5.86
N PRO A 20 -22.80 7.29 -5.41
CA PRO A 20 -23.32 6.22 -4.56
C PRO A 20 -23.28 4.83 -5.22
N ASN A 21 -23.54 4.72 -6.53
CA ASN A 21 -23.52 3.41 -7.20
C ASN A 21 -22.09 2.87 -7.25
N SER A 22 -21.11 3.72 -7.58
CA SER A 22 -19.70 3.38 -7.60
C SER A 22 -19.24 2.86 -6.24
N TYR A 23 -19.70 3.47 -5.15
CA TYR A 23 -19.44 2.98 -3.78
C TYR A 23 -19.98 1.56 -3.57
N LEU A 24 -21.22 1.28 -3.97
CA LEU A 24 -21.82 -0.05 -3.83
C LEU A 24 -21.06 -1.12 -4.63
N TYR A 25 -20.65 -0.79 -5.86
CA TYR A 25 -19.91 -1.72 -6.71
C TYR A 25 -18.52 -2.03 -6.16
N LEU A 26 -17.78 -1.02 -5.70
CA LEU A 26 -16.44 -1.20 -5.14
C LEU A 26 -16.49 -1.93 -3.79
N SER A 27 -17.41 -1.54 -2.89
CA SER A 27 -17.60 -2.25 -1.62
C SER A 27 -17.90 -3.72 -1.83
N ARG A 28 -18.80 -4.06 -2.76
CA ARG A 28 -19.12 -5.46 -3.07
C ARG A 28 -17.95 -6.20 -3.72
N ALA A 29 -17.18 -5.54 -4.57
CA ALA A 29 -16.01 -6.14 -5.18
C ALA A 29 -14.92 -6.46 -4.13
N SER A 30 -14.73 -5.58 -3.16
CA SER A 30 -13.84 -5.83 -2.02
C SER A 30 -14.30 -7.02 -1.17
N ASP A 31 -15.58 -7.09 -0.83
CA ASP A 31 -16.14 -8.18 -0.01
C ASP A 31 -16.09 -9.55 -0.72
N TRP A 32 -16.20 -9.57 -2.05
CA TRP A 32 -16.23 -10.81 -2.84
C TRP A 32 -14.86 -11.31 -3.26
N PHE A 33 -13.80 -10.51 -3.09
CA PHE A 33 -12.48 -10.92 -3.52
C PHE A 33 -11.96 -12.08 -2.67
N ASP A 34 -11.72 -13.22 -3.32
CA ASP A 34 -11.02 -14.37 -2.73
C ASP A 34 -9.93 -14.88 -3.68
N ILE A 35 -8.66 -14.71 -3.27
CA ILE A 35 -7.51 -15.16 -4.05
C ILE A 35 -7.47 -16.70 -4.20
N ALA A 36 -8.11 -17.44 -3.30
CA ALA A 36 -8.15 -18.90 -3.34
C ALA A 36 -8.91 -19.42 -4.57
N GLU A 37 -9.88 -18.68 -5.12
CA GLU A 37 -10.57 -19.04 -6.36
C GLU A 37 -9.59 -19.22 -7.53
N TYR A 38 -8.53 -18.41 -7.55
CA TYR A 38 -7.47 -18.48 -8.55
C TYR A 38 -6.45 -19.59 -8.25
N GLY A 39 -6.44 -20.13 -7.03
CA GLY A 39 -5.57 -21.22 -6.58
C GLY A 39 -6.24 -22.59 -6.53
N GLY A 40 -7.45 -22.75 -7.06
CA GLY A 40 -8.20 -24.00 -6.93
C GLY A 40 -8.67 -24.28 -5.49
N GLY A 41 -9.03 -23.23 -4.75
CA GLY A 41 -9.46 -23.28 -3.35
C GLY A 41 -8.34 -23.11 -2.32
N SER A 42 -7.11 -22.78 -2.75
CA SER A 42 -5.97 -22.54 -1.85
C SER A 42 -5.39 -21.15 -2.03
N VAL A 43 -5.34 -20.38 -0.95
CA VAL A 43 -4.69 -19.06 -0.90
C VAL A 43 -3.23 -19.15 -1.33
N ALA A 44 -2.47 -20.13 -0.79
CA ALA A 44 -1.07 -20.33 -1.12
C ALA A 44 -0.87 -20.63 -2.63
N ALA A 45 -1.73 -21.47 -3.22
CA ALA A 45 -1.67 -21.73 -4.65
C ALA A 45 -2.06 -20.52 -5.50
N GLY A 46 -2.97 -19.66 -5.00
CA GLY A 46 -3.32 -18.38 -5.62
C GLY A 46 -2.15 -17.40 -5.60
N LEU A 47 -1.51 -17.22 -4.44
CA LEU A 47 -0.33 -16.38 -4.27
C LEU A 47 0.86 -16.85 -5.13
N LYS A 48 1.05 -18.17 -5.28
CA LYS A 48 2.08 -18.75 -6.19
C LYS A 48 1.92 -18.37 -7.65
N LYS A 49 0.75 -17.90 -8.08
CA LYS A 49 0.54 -17.39 -9.44
C LYS A 49 1.00 -15.95 -9.61
N ILE A 50 1.27 -15.23 -8.51
CA ILE A 50 1.84 -13.88 -8.52
C ILE A 50 3.34 -14.03 -8.75
N CYS A 51 3.75 -14.14 -10.02
CA CYS A 51 5.15 -14.31 -10.42
C CYS A 51 5.91 -12.98 -10.31
N ILE A 52 6.44 -12.67 -9.12
CA ILE A 52 7.26 -11.48 -8.85
C ILE A 52 8.58 -11.85 -8.17
N GLU A 53 9.64 -11.09 -8.42
CA GLU A 53 10.97 -11.37 -7.86
C GLU A 53 11.19 -10.74 -6.47
N ASN A 54 10.67 -9.54 -6.26
CA ASN A 54 10.85 -8.77 -5.03
C ASN A 54 9.51 -8.15 -4.62
N ALA A 55 9.19 -8.17 -3.32
CA ALA A 55 7.99 -7.56 -2.78
C ALA A 55 8.28 -6.87 -1.44
N LEU A 56 7.65 -5.73 -1.23
CA LEU A 56 7.53 -5.09 0.07
C LEU A 56 6.08 -5.26 0.54
N VAL A 57 5.89 -5.82 1.73
CA VAL A 57 4.59 -5.95 2.37
C VAL A 57 4.63 -5.18 3.68
N ILE A 58 3.81 -4.12 3.76
CA ILE A 58 3.70 -3.28 4.94
C ILE A 58 2.33 -3.52 5.58
N GLY A 59 2.30 -3.73 6.88
CA GLY A 59 1.07 -3.72 7.68
C GLY A 59 1.22 -2.82 8.90
N VAL A 60 0.11 -2.58 9.59
CA VAL A 60 0.05 -1.68 10.75
C VAL A 60 -0.56 -2.43 11.93
N ASP A 61 0.08 -2.40 13.10
CA ASP A 61 -0.32 -3.21 14.25
C ASP A 61 -1.71 -2.84 14.81
N THR A 62 -2.17 -1.61 14.55
CA THR A 62 -3.47 -1.11 15.00
C THR A 62 -4.57 -1.16 13.93
N ASP A 63 -4.29 -1.72 12.74
CA ASP A 63 -5.30 -1.89 11.69
C ASP A 63 -6.30 -2.98 12.11
N ILE A 64 -7.57 -2.58 12.24
CA ILE A 64 -8.69 -3.48 12.58
C ILE A 64 -9.51 -3.92 11.36
N LEU A 65 -9.33 -3.28 10.21
CA LEU A 65 -10.02 -3.61 8.96
C LEU A 65 -9.26 -4.71 8.21
N PHE A 66 -7.94 -4.59 8.14
CA PHE A 66 -7.05 -5.59 7.56
C PHE A 66 -5.95 -5.93 8.57
N PRO A 67 -6.21 -6.81 9.55
CA PRO A 67 -5.31 -7.11 10.64
C PRO A 67 -3.94 -7.58 10.17
N ILE A 68 -2.89 -7.24 10.91
CA ILE A 68 -1.47 -7.48 10.58
C ILE A 68 -1.17 -8.92 10.14
N GLU A 69 -1.91 -9.90 10.67
CA GLU A 69 -1.79 -11.31 10.32
C GLU A 69 -2.11 -11.57 8.83
N GLN A 70 -3.01 -10.78 8.23
CA GLN A 70 -3.34 -10.87 6.81
C GLN A 70 -2.18 -10.39 5.93
N GLN A 71 -1.52 -9.28 6.28
CA GLN A 71 -0.32 -8.82 5.56
C GLN A 71 0.83 -9.82 5.74
N LYS A 72 0.99 -10.39 6.94
CA LYS A 72 1.95 -11.47 7.16
C LYS A 72 1.65 -12.69 6.29
N ALA A 73 0.39 -13.11 6.17
CA ALA A 73 0.01 -14.23 5.31
C ALA A 73 0.33 -13.98 3.82
N ILE A 74 0.17 -12.73 3.35
CA ILE A 74 0.62 -12.33 2.01
C ILE A 74 2.14 -12.43 1.89
N ALA A 75 2.88 -11.90 2.86
CA ALA A 75 4.34 -11.92 2.84
C ALA A 75 4.88 -13.36 2.82
N ASP A 76 4.38 -14.21 3.72
CA ASP A 76 4.77 -15.62 3.82
C ASP A 76 4.43 -16.37 2.52
N GLY A 77 3.22 -16.17 1.97
CA GLY A 77 2.80 -16.85 0.75
C GLY A 77 3.55 -16.41 -0.51
N LEU A 78 3.95 -15.13 -0.61
CA LEU A 78 4.82 -14.64 -1.68
C LEU A 78 6.26 -15.17 -1.54
N ALA A 79 6.78 -15.26 -0.31
CA ALA A 79 8.10 -15.84 -0.05
C ALA A 79 8.13 -17.34 -0.40
N GLU A 80 7.07 -18.09 -0.05
CA GLU A 80 6.89 -19.50 -0.47
C GLU A 80 6.75 -19.68 -1.99
N ALA A 81 6.32 -18.63 -2.71
CA ALA A 81 6.28 -18.60 -4.16
C ALA A 81 7.64 -18.30 -4.81
N GLY A 82 8.68 -17.99 -4.00
CA GLY A 82 10.05 -17.74 -4.45
C GLY A 82 10.41 -16.26 -4.57
N ALA A 83 9.54 -15.34 -4.17
CA ALA A 83 9.87 -13.92 -4.13
C ALA A 83 10.79 -13.60 -2.94
N LYS A 84 11.67 -12.61 -3.10
CA LYS A 84 12.34 -11.95 -1.97
C LYS A 84 11.36 -10.97 -1.33
N VAL A 85 10.98 -11.21 -0.09
CA VAL A 85 9.94 -10.40 0.58
C VAL A 85 10.50 -9.68 1.79
N ASP A 86 10.33 -8.36 1.80
CA ASP A 86 10.51 -7.52 2.98
C ASP A 86 9.14 -7.33 3.64
N PHE A 87 8.96 -7.85 4.84
CA PHE A 87 7.76 -7.61 5.65
C PHE A 87 8.05 -6.58 6.74
N VAL A 88 7.20 -5.56 6.85
CA VAL A 88 7.35 -4.48 7.83
C VAL A 88 6.03 -4.29 8.57
N ALA A 89 6.06 -4.51 9.88
CA ALA A 89 4.97 -4.13 10.79
C ALA A 89 5.25 -2.74 11.36
N LEU A 90 4.36 -1.79 11.09
CA LEU A 90 4.46 -0.42 11.57
C LEU A 90 3.61 -0.21 12.84
N ASP A 91 4.25 0.31 13.87
CA ASP A 91 3.58 0.83 15.06
C ASP A 91 3.06 2.24 14.78
N SER A 92 1.83 2.34 14.28
CA SER A 92 1.16 3.59 13.95
C SER A 92 -0.22 3.63 14.61
N PRO A 93 -0.60 4.67 15.36
CA PRO A 93 -1.92 4.76 15.99
C PRO A 93 -3.07 5.06 15.01
N GLN A 94 -2.77 5.35 13.74
CA GLN A 94 -3.76 5.71 12.71
C GLN A 94 -4.45 4.50 12.07
N GLY A 95 -4.09 3.27 12.47
CA GLY A 95 -4.73 2.04 11.99
C GLY A 95 -4.66 1.93 10.48
N HIS A 96 -5.80 1.58 9.87
CA HIS A 96 -5.91 1.42 8.42
C HIS A 96 -5.48 2.67 7.65
N ASP A 97 -5.83 3.86 8.11
CA ASP A 97 -5.53 5.09 7.39
C ASP A 97 -4.05 5.48 7.43
N ALA A 98 -3.20 4.77 8.18
CA ALA A 98 -1.79 5.11 8.33
C ALA A 98 -1.04 5.20 6.99
N PHE A 99 -1.38 4.39 5.98
CA PHE A 99 -0.75 4.49 4.66
C PHE A 99 -1.08 5.80 3.91
N LEU A 100 -2.14 6.51 4.30
CA LEU A 100 -2.54 7.79 3.72
C LEU A 100 -2.02 8.99 4.52
N VAL A 101 -1.86 8.85 5.84
CA VAL A 101 -1.59 9.99 6.73
C VAL A 101 -0.24 9.92 7.44
N ASP A 102 0.32 8.73 7.70
CA ASP A 102 1.63 8.51 8.31
C ASP A 102 2.70 8.36 7.20
N THR A 103 2.75 9.37 6.32
CA THR A 103 3.54 9.33 5.08
C THR A 103 5.04 9.27 5.33
N ASP A 104 5.52 9.74 6.49
CA ASP A 104 6.94 9.70 6.83
C ASP A 104 7.42 8.26 7.07
N ARG A 105 6.66 7.47 7.84
CA ARG A 105 7.01 6.07 8.13
C ARG A 105 6.82 5.17 6.93
N PHE A 106 5.66 5.26 6.25
CA PHE A 106 5.43 4.49 5.02
C PHE A 106 6.43 4.88 3.92
N GLY A 107 6.67 6.17 3.74
CA GLY A 107 7.57 6.68 2.71
C GLY A 107 9.02 6.27 2.92
N ALA A 108 9.50 6.19 4.17
CA ALA A 108 10.83 5.70 4.48
C ALA A 108 11.03 4.24 4.06
N GLU A 109 10.07 3.37 4.37
CA GLU A 109 10.13 1.94 4.03
C GLU A 109 10.01 1.70 2.52
N ILE A 110 9.10 2.41 1.85
CA ILE A 110 8.96 2.35 0.39
C ILE A 110 10.25 2.81 -0.29
N ARG A 111 10.84 3.93 0.15
CA ARG A 111 12.11 4.43 -0.40
C ARG A 111 13.22 3.41 -0.21
N ARG A 112 13.39 2.88 1.00
CA ARG A 112 14.42 1.86 1.29
C ARG A 112 14.30 0.69 0.32
N PHE A 113 13.09 0.16 0.14
CA PHE A 113 12.84 -0.97 -0.77
C PHE A 113 13.20 -0.62 -2.22
N LEU A 114 12.72 0.51 -2.74
CA LEU A 114 13.01 0.93 -4.12
C LEU A 114 14.53 1.14 -4.36
N ASP A 115 15.26 1.71 -3.39
CA ASP A 115 16.71 1.89 -3.48
C ASP A 115 17.46 0.53 -3.61
N THR A 116 16.93 -0.55 -2.99
CA THR A 116 17.50 -1.89 -3.13
C THR A 116 17.32 -2.47 -4.55
N LEU A 117 16.25 -2.10 -5.23
CA LEU A 117 15.96 -2.55 -6.59
C LEU A 117 16.85 -1.82 -7.61
N ASP A 118 17.05 -0.51 -7.43
CA ASP A 118 17.90 0.30 -8.31
C ASP A 118 19.36 -0.17 -8.30
N THR A 119 19.83 -0.67 -7.16
CA THR A 119 21.20 -1.22 -7.03
C THR A 119 21.38 -2.53 -7.81
N THR A 120 20.31 -3.29 -8.04
CA THR A 120 20.34 -4.55 -8.80
C THR A 120 20.29 -4.31 -10.32
N GLY A 121 19.87 -3.12 -10.76
CA GLY A 121 19.70 -2.73 -12.17
C GLY A 121 20.72 -1.74 -12.75
N SER A 122 21.77 -1.35 -12.01
CA SER A 122 22.74 -0.35 -12.47
C SER A 122 23.70 -0.91 -13.54
N VAL A 123 23.21 -0.99 -14.78
CA VAL A 123 23.99 -0.55 -15.93
C VAL A 123 23.74 0.95 -16.06
N ALA A 124 24.81 1.73 -15.97
CA ALA A 124 24.82 3.18 -15.90
C ALA A 124 23.80 3.87 -16.82
N SER A 125 22.91 4.68 -16.25
CA SER A 125 22.21 5.74 -16.97
C SER A 125 22.57 7.09 -16.33
N SER A 126 23.46 7.82 -16.99
CA SER A 126 23.82 9.18 -16.62
C SER A 126 22.70 10.13 -17.04
N VAL A 127 21.84 10.52 -16.10
CA VAL A 127 20.98 11.69 -16.27
C VAL A 127 21.69 12.88 -15.63
N ALA A 128 22.15 13.81 -16.47
CA ALA A 128 22.75 15.06 -16.04
C ALA A 128 21.71 15.94 -15.30
N PRO A 129 22.10 16.68 -14.25
CA PRO A 129 21.16 17.53 -13.53
C PRO A 129 20.70 18.72 -14.38
N ALA A 130 19.42 19.05 -14.25
CA ALA A 130 18.79 20.19 -14.92
C ALA A 130 19.44 21.53 -14.49
N PRO A 131 19.56 22.52 -15.40
CA PRO A 131 20.23 23.78 -15.09
C PRO A 131 19.38 24.63 -14.13
N ALA A 132 20.05 25.26 -13.17
CA ALA A 132 19.45 26.15 -12.19
C ALA A 132 18.79 27.37 -12.87
N GLU A 133 17.52 27.58 -12.56
CA GLU A 133 16.74 28.73 -13.00
C GLU A 133 17.28 30.02 -12.35
N ARG A 134 17.73 30.97 -13.17
CA ARG A 134 18.21 32.28 -12.71
C ARG A 134 17.02 33.10 -12.21
N ALA A 135 17.05 33.46 -10.93
CA ALA A 135 16.18 34.47 -10.35
C ALA A 135 16.29 35.79 -11.14
N ARG A 136 15.18 36.23 -11.74
CA ARG A 136 15.03 37.60 -12.22
C ARG A 136 14.67 38.47 -11.02
N HIS A 137 15.62 39.30 -10.60
CA HIS A 137 15.31 40.54 -9.91
C HIS A 137 14.83 41.53 -10.98
N ASP A 138 13.63 42.05 -10.80
CA ASP A 138 13.22 43.42 -11.13
C ASP A 138 12.20 43.87 -10.08
#